data_AF-A0A2X1NF50-F1
#
_entry.id   AF-A0A2X1NF50-F1
#
_cell.length_a   1.000
_cell.length_b   1.000
_cell.length_c   1.000
_cell.angle_alpha   90.00
_cell.angle_beta   90.00
_cell.angle_gamma   90.00
#
_symmetry.space_group_name_H-M   'P 1'
#
loop_
_entity.id
_entity.type
_entity.pdbx_description
1 polymer ?
#
loop_
_entity_poly.entity_id
_entity_poly.type
_entity_poly.pdbx_seq_one_letter_code
_entity_poly.pdbx_strand_id
1 'polypeptide(L)' 'MQEQKPDLSAVRFGAIGIGSREYDTFCGAIDKLEAELKNFGAKQTGETLKINILDHDIPEDPAEEWLGSWINLLK' A
#
# COMPACT_ATOMS: atom_id res chain seq x y z
N MET A 1 -24.74 16.68 1.65
CA MET A 1 -24.26 15.35 1.22
C MET A 1 -23.52 14.80 2.41
N GLN A 2 -24.04 13.78 3.09
CA GLN A 2 -23.28 13.16 4.18
C GLN A 2 -22.10 12.47 3.52
N GLU A 3 -20.90 13.06 3.65
CA GLU A 3 -19.65 12.37 3.38
C GLU A 3 -19.67 11.14 4.28
N GLN A 4 -20.14 10.03 3.75
CA GLN A 4 -20.13 8.76 4.44
C GLN A 4 -18.67 8.52 4.74
N LYS A 5 -18.26 8.74 6.00
CA LYS A 5 -17.00 8.24 6.51
C LYS A 5 -17.26 6.78 6.83
N PRO A 6 -17.01 5.84 5.90
CA PRO A 6 -17.09 4.44 6.27
C PRO A 6 -16.14 4.26 7.44
N ASP A 7 -16.64 3.70 8.54
CA ASP A 7 -15.78 3.29 9.63
C ASP A 7 -14.97 2.09 9.11
N LEU A 8 -13.71 2.34 8.77
CA LEU A 8 -12.80 1.32 8.29
C LEU A 8 -12.05 0.67 9.48
N SER A 9 -12.48 0.87 10.73
CA SER A 9 -11.79 0.32 11.92
C SER A 9 -11.68 -1.20 11.92
N ALA A 10 -12.60 -1.88 11.22
CA ALA A 10 -12.57 -3.32 11.01
C ALA A 10 -11.78 -3.76 9.76
N VAL A 11 -11.39 -2.81 8.90
CA VAL A 11 -10.69 -3.07 7.63
C VAL A 11 -9.19 -3.10 7.87
N ARG A 12 -8.59 -4.21 7.47
CA ARG A 12 -7.15 -4.37 7.33
C ARG A 12 -6.78 -4.13 5.89
N PHE A 13 -5.78 -3.31 5.65
CA PHE A 13 -5.32 -3.03 4.29
C PHE A 13 -3.81 -3.19 4.18
N GLY A 14 -3.39 -3.60 3.00
CA GLY A 14 -2.01 -3.63 2.58
C GLY A 14 -1.83 -2.60 1.48
N ALA A 15 -0.66 -1.99 1.42
CA ALA A 15 -0.37 -0.91 0.50
C ALA A 15 0.84 -1.30 -0.36
N ILE A 16 0.65 -1.32 -1.68
CA ILE A 16 1.72 -1.57 -2.65
C ILE A 16 1.74 -0.40 -3.61
N GLY A 17 2.82 0.37 -3.58
CA GLY A 17 3.12 1.41 -4.54
C GLY A 17 4.04 0.86 -5.62
N ILE A 18 3.59 0.85 -6.87
CA ILE A 18 4.45 0.60 -8.03
C ILE A 18 4.69 1.94 -8.71
N GLY A 19 5.95 2.30 -8.91
CA GLY A 19 6.30 3.57 -9.53
C GLY A 19 7.65 3.56 -10.20
N SER A 20 7.93 4.65 -10.92
CA SER A 20 9.21 4.89 -11.58
C SER A 20 9.84 6.13 -10.95
N ARG A 21 11.04 5.99 -10.36
CA ARG A 21 11.81 7.11 -9.78
C ARG A 21 12.20 8.21 -10.78
N GLU A 22 11.96 8.01 -12.09
CA GLU A 22 12.08 9.06 -13.12
C GLU A 22 10.99 10.13 -13.03
N TYR A 23 9.87 9.86 -12.36
CA TYR A 23 8.82 10.85 -12.14
C TYR A 23 8.87 11.35 -10.69
N ASP A 24 9.00 12.68 -10.53
CA ASP A 24 9.22 13.41 -9.27
C ASP A 24 8.18 13.10 -8.16
N THR A 25 7.00 12.61 -8.53
CA THR A 25 5.93 12.17 -7.62
C THR A 25 6.05 10.68 -7.26
N PHE A 26 7.25 10.23 -6.88
CA PHE A 26 7.48 8.82 -6.57
C PHE A 26 6.68 8.39 -5.33
N CYS A 27 5.77 7.42 -5.51
CA CYS A 27 4.99 6.80 -4.43
C CYS A 27 4.15 7.75 -3.55
N GLY A 28 3.95 9.02 -3.92
CA GLY A 28 3.10 9.93 -3.13
C GLY A 28 1.63 9.50 -3.05
N ALA A 29 1.16 8.74 -4.05
CA ALA A 29 -0.19 8.18 -4.07
C ALA A 29 -0.40 7.13 -2.97
N ILE A 30 0.58 6.25 -2.72
CA ILE A 30 0.44 5.19 -1.72
C ILE A 30 0.46 5.76 -0.30
N ASP A 31 1.32 6.77 -0.08
CA ASP A 31 1.44 7.47 1.20
C ASP A 31 0.15 8.22 1.54
N LYS A 32 -0.42 8.92 0.55
CA LYS A 32 -1.69 9.63 0.69
C LYS A 32 -2.87 8.67 0.90
N LEU A 33 -2.87 7.53 0.22
CA LEU A 33 -3.88 6.48 0.40
C LEU A 33 -3.78 5.86 1.81
N GLU A 34 -2.57 5.56 2.29
CA GLU A 34 -2.33 5.09 3.65
C GLU A 34 -2.83 6.07 4.70
N ALA A 35 -2.48 7.35 4.54
CA ALA A 35 -2.89 8.41 5.47
C ALA A 35 -4.42 8.54 5.51
N GLU A 36 -5.09 8.53 4.35
CA GLU A 36 -6.55 8.55 4.26
C GLU A 36 -7.16 7.30 4.91
N LEU A 37 -6.72 6.10 4.53
CA LEU A 37 -7.23 4.84 5.08
C LEU A 37 -7.09 4.79 6.60
N LYS A 38 -5.95 5.20 7.13
CA LYS A 38 -5.70 5.30 8.57
C LYS A 38 -6.59 6.36 9.24
N ASN A 39 -6.86 7.47 8.55
CA ASN A 39 -7.77 8.51 9.00
C ASN A 39 -9.23 8.03 9.05
N PHE A 40 -9.63 7.07 8.21
CA PHE A 40 -10.91 6.37 8.29
C PHE A 40 -10.94 5.23 9.33
N GLY A 41 -9.84 5.00 10.06
CA GLY A 41 -9.72 3.96 11.10
C GLY A 41 -9.11 2.65 10.63
N ALA A 42 -8.80 2.51 9.33
CA ALA A 42 -8.25 1.28 8.80
C ALA A 42 -6.90 0.92 9.42
N LYS A 43 -6.67 -0.39 9.62
CA LYS A 43 -5.41 -0.90 10.14
C LYS A 43 -4.53 -1.36 9.00
N GLN A 44 -3.41 -0.67 8.83
CA GLN A 44 -2.34 -1.17 7.98
C GLN A 44 -1.87 -2.52 8.52
N THR A 45 -1.82 -3.50 7.63
CA THR A 45 -1.29 -4.83 7.92
C THR A 45 -0.01 -4.99 7.11
N GLY A 46 1.07 -5.39 7.76
CA GLY A 46 2.40 -5.47 7.13
C GLY A 46 3.01 -4.13 6.77
N GLU A 47 4.14 -4.20 6.06
CA GLU A 47 4.86 -3.03 5.57
C GLU A 47 4.33 -2.58 4.21
N THR A 48 4.55 -1.33 3.82
CA THR A 48 4.18 -0.84 2.49
C THR A 48 5.25 -1.19 1.48
N LEU A 49 4.90 -1.96 0.45
CA LEU A 49 5.85 -2.29 -0.60
C LEU A 49 5.96 -1.14 -1.59
N LYS A 50 7.17 -0.65 -1.83
CA LYS A 50 7.46 0.36 -2.86
C LYS A 50 8.33 -0.27 -3.93
N ILE A 51 7.73 -0.67 -5.05
CA ILE A 51 8.43 -1.27 -6.19
C ILE A 51 8.82 -0.17 -7.16
N ASN A 52 10.12 -0.13 -7.48
CA ASN A 52 10.67 0.78 -8.46
C ASN A 52 10.94 0.05 -9.78
N ILE A 53 10.10 0.29 -10.79
CA ILE A 53 10.21 -0.39 -12.10
C ILE A 53 11.45 0.02 -12.91
N LEU A 54 12.21 1.02 -12.45
CA LEU A 54 13.48 1.43 -13.05
C LEU A 54 14.70 0.71 -12.46
N ASP A 55 14.55 0.17 -11.26
CA ASP A 55 15.64 -0.51 -10.54
C ASP A 55 15.49 -2.02 -10.65
N HIS A 56 14.25 -2.50 -10.62
CA HIS A 56 13.90 -3.91 -10.78
C HIS A 56 13.32 -4.17 -12.17
N ASP A 57 14.03 -5.00 -12.94
CA ASP A 57 13.63 -5.49 -14.26
C ASP A 57 12.27 -6.22 -14.20
N ILE A 58 11.96 -6.84 -13.04
CA ILE A 58 10.71 -7.58 -12.80
C ILE A 58 10.07 -7.11 -11.48
N PRO A 59 8.94 -6.38 -11.54
CA PRO A 59 8.21 -5.93 -10.35
C PRO A 59 7.46 -7.07 -9.63
N GLU A 60 7.29 -8.22 -10.27
CA GLU A 60 6.56 -9.37 -9.72
C GLU A 60 7.33 -10.07 -8.59
N ASP A 61 8.66 -10.10 -8.64
CA ASP A 61 9.53 -10.76 -7.65
C ASP A 61 9.37 -10.17 -6.23
N PRO A 62 9.55 -8.84 -6.02
CA PRO A 62 9.31 -8.23 -4.71
C PRO A 62 7.83 -8.24 -4.31
N ALA A 63 6.90 -8.27 -5.27
CA ALA A 63 5.47 -8.36 -4.99
C ALA A 63 5.10 -9.73 -4.41
N GLU A 64 5.68 -10.81 -4.94
CA GLU A 64 5.46 -12.18 -4.47
C GLU A 64 6.00 -12.38 -3.05
N GLU A 65 7.24 -11.94 -2.77
CA GLU A 65 7.83 -12.01 -1.44
C GLU A 65 7.01 -11.23 -0.40
N TRP A 66 6.54 -10.03 -0.80
CA TRP A 66 5.70 -9.21 0.04
C TRP A 66 4.33 -9.86 0.29
N LEU A 67 3.69 -10.41 -0.74
CA LEU A 67 2.42 -11.13 -0.60
C LEU A 67 2.56 -12.33 0.33
N GLY A 68 3.64 -13.10 0.22
CA GLY A 68 3.93 -14.23 1.11
C GLY A 68 4.03 -13.79 2.58
N SER A 69 4.75 -12.69 2.83
CA SER A 69 4.88 -12.09 4.16
C SER A 69 3.55 -11.50 4.66
N TRP A 70 2.81 -10.84 3.78
CA TRP A 70 1.54 -10.17 4.11
C TRP A 70 0.41 -11.16 4.43
N ILE A 71 0.29 -12.24 3.66
CA ILE A 71 -0.67 -13.33 3.93
C ILE A 71 -0.39 -13.98 5.28
N ASN A 72 0.89 -14.06 5.70
CA ASN A 72 1.25 -14.57 7.02
C ASN A 72 0.72 -13.68 8.15
N LEU A 73 0.70 -12.36 7.94
CA LEU A 73 0.21 -11.37 8.91
C LEU A 73 -1.32 -11.27 8.97
N LEU A 74 -2.03 -11.77 7.95
CA LEU A 74 -3.49 -11.84 7.93
C LEU A 74 -4.06 -13.07 8.64
N LYS A 75 -3.21 -14.05 8.98
CA LYS A 75 -3.61 -15.31 9.61
C LYS A 75 -4.07 -15.15 11.07
#